data_AF-A0A1E3XF38-F1
#
_entry.id   AF-A0A1E3XF38-F1
#
_cell.length_a   1.000
_cell.length_b   1.000
_cell.length_c   1.000
_cell.angle_alpha   90.00
_cell.angle_beta   90.00
_cell.angle_gamma   90.00
#
_symmetry.space_group_name_H-M   'P 1'
#
loop_
_entity.id
_entity.type
_entity.pdbx_description
1 polymer ?
#
loop_
_entity_poly.entity_id
_entity_poly.type
_entity_poly.pdbx_seq_one_letter_code
_entity_poly.pdbx_strand_id
1 'polypeptide(L)'
;MGAFICQISERDWSKARELGIYGNRINKPNSSQELRNRDRLSVIRDIIGVKEGDLLFFHVIRSGQQSTIHGVYKARSKAFFDETKIWDDQYDVFPHRVLFEPHVYFKDLCLVDSSINVSEFYVKIEQRKIWSQATLENERNIERRAVRKISKEDANEIIKLLLRDFSKNGKSSYRLNLIEKPKGAADLKTKIDSIGTIENAIKAFLMYELREETKITKDIFGKVDDFINEVFVAQTTRKLFDTLVISEKEEGKSYFIVEAKTDRFQSNDLTQLLSYIDLFRQREIFRLNRDNIIGCILSKRINSEVMEFVSLYNKLDIFDKILMIMYEPSNSGKDAIFKLQKDFCQTSAGELEKPKKLNSKIRYADITEREVLSLPIFTTLPNVRIDIVDKDENQKTYILQKKWTIESNTYEKYGYDFLQFFKDRLNWTQFKKFMLDLRKYVEQTEGKDYMEANPLIIASDIDNEVLQFVIFYNKYHKRKAIKLFLF
;
A
#
# COMPACT_ATOMS: atom_id res chain seq x y z
N MET A 1 0.82 11.23 -16.54
CA MET A 1 1.81 10.37 -17.19
C MET A 1 2.35 9.42 -16.14
N GLY A 2 2.03 8.13 -16.21
CA GLY A 2 2.60 7.09 -15.35
C GLY A 2 3.92 6.55 -15.90
N ALA A 3 4.51 5.58 -15.21
CA ALA A 3 5.75 4.94 -15.63
C ALA A 3 5.75 3.43 -15.34
N PHE A 4 6.39 2.64 -16.19
CA PHE A 4 6.42 1.17 -16.09
C PHE A 4 7.80 0.60 -16.38
N ILE A 5 8.14 -0.50 -15.72
CA ILE A 5 9.27 -1.36 -16.04
C ILE A 5 8.73 -2.67 -16.63
N CYS A 6 9.06 -2.93 -17.90
CA CYS A 6 8.65 -4.09 -18.67
C CYS A 6 9.83 -5.06 -18.80
N GLN A 7 9.65 -6.29 -18.34
CA GLN A 7 10.65 -7.33 -18.41
C GLN A 7 10.59 -8.03 -19.77
N ILE A 8 11.75 -8.20 -20.40
CA ILE A 8 11.89 -8.82 -21.72
C ILE A 8 13.20 -9.62 -21.77
N SER A 9 13.25 -10.67 -22.59
CA SER A 9 14.49 -11.42 -22.82
C SER A 9 15.43 -10.63 -23.74
N GLU A 10 16.73 -10.86 -23.62
CA GLU A 10 17.72 -10.30 -24.55
C GLU A 10 17.44 -10.69 -26.01
N ARG A 11 17.03 -11.94 -26.25
CA ARG A 11 16.64 -12.46 -27.57
C ARG A 11 15.56 -11.60 -28.23
N ASP A 12 14.56 -11.19 -27.45
CA ASP A 12 13.37 -10.51 -27.97
C ASP A 12 13.53 -8.98 -28.00
N TRP A 13 14.52 -8.44 -27.28
CA TRP A 13 14.72 -7.00 -27.09
C TRP A 13 15.03 -6.27 -28.40
N SER A 14 15.91 -6.80 -29.25
CA SER A 14 16.27 -6.16 -30.52
C SER A 14 15.05 -5.97 -31.42
N LYS A 15 14.19 -7.00 -31.51
CA LYS A 15 12.98 -6.93 -32.34
C LYS A 15 11.93 -6.00 -31.74
N ALA A 16 11.76 -6.04 -30.41
CA ALA A 16 10.84 -5.15 -29.70
C ALA A 16 11.19 -3.66 -29.90
N ARG A 17 12.47 -3.29 -29.78
CA ARG A 17 12.91 -1.89 -29.94
C ARG A 17 12.77 -1.39 -31.38
N GLU A 18 13.08 -2.24 -32.36
CA GLU A 18 13.02 -1.90 -33.78
C GLU A 18 11.58 -1.61 -34.18
N LEU A 19 10.66 -2.49 -33.79
CA LEU A 19 9.24 -2.41 -34.14
C LEU A 19 8.46 -1.48 -33.20
N GLY A 20 9.03 -1.09 -32.07
CA GLY A 20 8.35 -0.28 -31.05
C GLY A 20 7.12 -0.97 -30.48
N ILE A 21 7.27 -2.24 -30.10
CA ILE A 21 6.20 -3.04 -29.49
C ILE A 21 6.73 -3.92 -28.37
N TYR A 22 6.01 -3.92 -27.26
CA TYR A 22 6.18 -4.86 -26.15
C TYR A 22 5.03 -5.85 -26.13
N GLY A 23 5.31 -7.10 -25.76
CA GLY A 23 4.31 -8.15 -25.57
C GLY A 23 4.56 -8.91 -24.27
N ASN A 24 3.48 -9.39 -23.65
CA ASN A 24 3.53 -10.21 -22.45
C ASN A 24 2.77 -11.53 -22.65
N ARG A 25 3.23 -12.57 -21.97
CA ARG A 25 2.86 -13.98 -22.17
C ARG A 25 1.38 -14.27 -21.93
N ILE A 26 0.87 -15.27 -22.62
CA ILE A 26 -0.39 -15.97 -22.30
C ILE A 26 -0.15 -17.42 -21.87
N ASN A 27 1.03 -17.96 -22.18
CA ASN A 27 1.44 -19.32 -21.87
C ASN A 27 2.46 -19.36 -20.72
N LYS A 28 2.65 -20.55 -20.16
CA LYS A 28 3.67 -20.81 -19.15
C LYS A 28 5.07 -20.69 -19.77
N PRO A 29 6.10 -20.31 -18.99
CA PRO A 29 7.48 -20.28 -19.48
C PRO A 29 7.89 -21.60 -20.13
N ASN A 30 8.47 -21.54 -21.32
CA ASN A 30 8.99 -22.70 -22.07
C ASN A 30 7.94 -23.79 -22.31
N SER A 31 6.67 -23.41 -22.49
CA SER A 31 5.57 -24.35 -22.68
C SER A 31 4.44 -23.71 -23.48
N SER A 32 3.80 -24.45 -24.38
CA SER A 32 2.58 -24.04 -25.07
C SER A 32 1.33 -24.14 -24.18
N GLN A 33 1.48 -24.54 -22.91
CA GLN A 33 0.36 -24.59 -21.97
C GLN A 33 -0.04 -23.18 -21.53
N GLU A 34 -1.32 -22.84 -21.70
CA GLU A 34 -1.87 -21.57 -21.23
C GLU A 34 -1.68 -21.35 -19.72
N LEU A 35 -1.52 -20.10 -19.34
CA LEU A 35 -1.60 -19.66 -17.96
C LEU A 35 -2.99 -19.96 -17.39
N ARG A 36 -3.05 -20.31 -16.10
CA ARG A 36 -4.35 -20.40 -15.40
C ARG A 36 -5.03 -19.03 -15.48
N ASN A 37 -6.36 -19.00 -15.51
CA ASN A 37 -7.11 -17.76 -15.64
C ASN A 37 -6.68 -16.68 -14.62
N ARG A 38 -6.46 -17.06 -13.36
CA ARG A 38 -5.97 -16.14 -12.30
C ARG A 38 -4.60 -15.52 -12.60
N ASP A 39 -3.71 -16.26 -13.25
CA ASP A 39 -2.35 -15.81 -13.59
C ASP A 39 -2.41 -14.91 -14.84
N ARG A 40 -3.27 -15.24 -15.80
CA ARG A 40 -3.57 -14.37 -16.96
C ARG A 40 -4.18 -13.03 -16.52
N LEU A 41 -5.13 -13.04 -15.58
CA LEU A 41 -5.70 -11.81 -15.02
C LEU A 41 -4.66 -10.98 -14.23
N SER A 42 -3.68 -11.64 -13.60
CA SER A 42 -2.53 -10.95 -12.99
C SER A 42 -1.68 -10.23 -14.05
N VAL A 43 -1.41 -10.88 -15.19
CA VAL A 43 -0.73 -10.25 -16.35
C VAL A 43 -1.51 -9.06 -16.88
N ILE A 44 -2.84 -9.19 -17.02
CA ILE A 44 -3.70 -8.09 -17.48
C ILE A 44 -3.67 -6.93 -16.48
N ARG A 45 -3.86 -7.19 -15.18
CA ARG A 45 -3.81 -6.18 -14.11
C ARG A 45 -2.52 -5.34 -14.17
N ASP A 46 -1.39 -5.97 -14.47
CA ASP A 46 -0.08 -5.32 -14.49
C ASP A 46 0.13 -4.36 -15.67
N ILE A 47 -0.48 -4.63 -16.83
CA ILE A 47 -0.26 -3.86 -18.06
C ILE A 47 -1.46 -2.98 -18.46
N ILE A 48 -2.67 -3.30 -18.00
CA ILE A 48 -3.89 -2.60 -18.46
C ILE A 48 -3.91 -1.12 -18.07
N GLY A 49 -3.17 -0.73 -17.04
CA GLY A 49 -3.04 0.65 -16.60
C GLY A 49 -2.23 1.56 -17.53
N VAL A 50 -1.54 1.00 -18.54
CA VAL A 50 -0.73 1.79 -19.50
C VAL A 50 -1.62 2.62 -20.42
N LYS A 51 -1.33 3.92 -20.53
CA LYS A 51 -1.94 4.85 -21.51
C LYS A 51 -0.89 5.56 -22.35
N GLU A 52 -1.35 6.17 -23.44
CA GLU A 52 -0.50 6.99 -24.30
C GLU A 52 0.19 8.10 -23.51
N GLY A 53 1.47 8.30 -23.81
CA GLY A 53 2.33 9.24 -23.10
C GLY A 53 3.08 8.63 -21.92
N ASP A 54 2.64 7.51 -21.33
CA ASP A 54 3.33 6.92 -20.18
C ASP A 54 4.78 6.53 -20.49
N LEU A 55 5.66 6.63 -19.50
CA LEU A 55 7.07 6.26 -19.64
C LEU A 55 7.24 4.74 -19.54
N LEU A 56 8.05 4.17 -20.42
CA LEU A 56 8.39 2.76 -20.42
C LEU A 56 9.91 2.58 -20.31
N PHE A 57 10.30 1.73 -19.37
CA PHE A 57 11.65 1.21 -19.20
C PHE A 57 11.62 -0.29 -19.42
N PHE A 58 12.74 -0.86 -19.88
CA PHE A 58 12.83 -2.28 -20.18
C PHE A 58 13.90 -2.96 -19.35
N HIS A 59 13.50 -3.91 -18.50
CA HIS A 59 14.43 -4.82 -17.83
C HIS A 59 14.76 -5.97 -18.79
N VAL A 60 15.92 -5.88 -19.44
CA VAL A 60 16.41 -6.88 -20.37
C VAL A 60 17.16 -7.95 -19.59
N ILE A 61 16.58 -9.15 -19.55
CA ILE A 61 17.18 -10.31 -18.89
C ILE A 61 18.19 -10.96 -19.82
N ARG A 62 19.42 -11.08 -19.34
CA ARG A 62 20.52 -11.76 -20.02
C ARG A 62 20.84 -13.09 -19.33
N SER A 63 21.18 -14.11 -20.11
CA SER A 63 21.66 -15.39 -19.58
C SER A 63 23.18 -15.34 -19.47
N GLY A 64 23.74 -15.62 -18.29
CA GLY A 64 25.19 -15.64 -18.07
C GLY A 64 25.87 -14.26 -18.01
N GLN A 65 25.10 -13.17 -18.09
CA GLN A 65 25.58 -11.80 -17.93
C GLN A 65 24.64 -11.01 -17.01
N GLN A 66 25.09 -9.83 -16.60
CA GLN A 66 24.27 -8.95 -15.79
C GLN A 66 23.08 -8.39 -16.59
N SER A 67 21.87 -8.54 -16.05
CA SER A 67 20.67 -7.89 -16.62
C SER A 67 20.77 -6.37 -16.52
N THR A 68 20.06 -5.69 -17.42
CA THR A 68 20.15 -4.23 -17.60
C THR A 68 18.78 -3.58 -17.68
N ILE A 69 18.70 -2.30 -17.31
CA ILE A 69 17.50 -1.46 -17.49
C ILE A 69 17.77 -0.49 -18.66
N HIS A 70 16.89 -0.53 -19.66
CA HIS A 70 16.94 0.30 -20.87
C HIS A 70 15.81 1.34 -20.87
N GLY A 71 16.02 2.46 -21.54
CA GLY A 71 15.07 3.58 -21.59
C GLY A 71 15.65 4.81 -22.27
N VAL A 72 14.91 5.89 -22.47
CA VAL A 72 13.57 6.20 -21.93
C VAL A 72 12.55 6.17 -23.07
N TYR A 73 11.59 5.26 -23.04
CA TYR A 73 10.56 5.16 -24.08
C TYR A 73 9.25 5.78 -23.63
N LYS A 74 8.40 6.12 -24.59
CA LYS A 74 7.05 6.64 -24.38
C LYS A 74 6.05 5.68 -25.00
N ALA A 75 4.99 5.32 -24.27
CA ALA A 75 3.87 4.55 -24.80
C ALA A 75 3.13 5.39 -25.86
N ARG A 76 2.85 4.78 -27.01
CA ARG A 76 2.07 5.40 -28.11
C ARG A 76 0.74 4.67 -28.36
N SER A 77 0.39 3.73 -27.49
CA SER A 77 -0.95 3.15 -27.44
C SER A 77 -1.33 2.81 -26.01
N LYS A 78 -2.64 2.70 -25.74
CA LYS A 78 -3.13 1.89 -24.62
C LYS A 78 -2.73 0.42 -24.80
N ALA A 79 -2.74 -0.36 -23.73
CA ALA A 79 -2.56 -1.81 -23.82
C ALA A 79 -3.70 -2.49 -24.61
N PHE A 80 -3.38 -3.47 -25.43
CA PHE A 80 -4.33 -4.20 -26.28
C PHE A 80 -3.99 -5.68 -26.36
N PHE A 81 -4.88 -6.46 -26.98
CA PHE A 81 -4.70 -7.89 -27.22
C PHE A 81 -4.61 -8.18 -28.71
N ASP A 82 -3.55 -8.86 -29.15
CA ASP A 82 -3.34 -9.27 -30.53
C ASP A 82 -2.42 -10.50 -30.62
N GLU A 83 -2.84 -11.51 -31.37
CA GLU A 83 -2.16 -12.82 -31.46
C GLU A 83 -1.23 -12.92 -32.68
N THR A 84 -1.11 -11.87 -33.48
CA THR A 84 -0.24 -11.85 -34.66
C THR A 84 1.20 -12.19 -34.29
N LYS A 85 1.82 -13.24 -34.85
CA LYS A 85 3.20 -13.66 -34.49
C LYS A 85 4.20 -12.56 -34.87
N ILE A 86 4.89 -12.00 -33.85
CA ILE A 86 5.95 -11.00 -34.03
C ILE A 86 7.31 -11.60 -33.69
N TRP A 87 7.45 -12.20 -32.52
CA TRP A 87 8.68 -12.87 -32.09
C TRP A 87 8.74 -14.29 -32.61
N ASP A 88 9.96 -14.79 -32.82
CA ASP A 88 10.17 -16.20 -33.17
C ASP A 88 10.32 -17.06 -31.91
N ASP A 89 9.28 -17.01 -31.08
CA ASP A 89 9.14 -17.90 -29.94
C ASP A 89 8.29 -19.11 -30.35
N GLN A 90 8.68 -20.30 -29.88
CA GLN A 90 8.05 -21.56 -30.23
C GLN A 90 6.80 -21.83 -29.37
N TYR A 91 6.66 -21.14 -28.25
CA TYR A 91 5.67 -21.42 -27.22
C TYR A 91 4.63 -20.32 -27.06
N ASP A 92 4.96 -19.05 -27.34
CA ASP A 92 4.05 -17.92 -27.09
C ASP A 92 4.13 -16.85 -28.20
N VAL A 93 3.01 -16.15 -28.43
CA VAL A 93 2.94 -14.99 -29.33
C VAL A 93 3.01 -13.65 -28.59
N PHE A 94 2.99 -13.69 -27.26
CA PHE A 94 2.99 -12.54 -26.34
C PHE A 94 1.85 -11.56 -26.66
N PRO A 95 0.58 -11.95 -26.48
CA PRO A 95 -0.54 -11.22 -27.07
C PRO A 95 -0.94 -9.95 -26.30
N HIS A 96 -0.55 -9.81 -25.04
CA HIS A 96 -0.86 -8.62 -24.23
C HIS A 96 0.18 -7.53 -24.55
N ARG A 97 -0.20 -6.56 -25.40
CA ARG A 97 0.74 -5.68 -26.10
C ARG A 97 0.57 -4.22 -25.77
N VAL A 98 1.68 -3.48 -25.90
CA VAL A 98 1.74 -2.02 -25.86
C VAL A 98 2.70 -1.55 -26.95
N LEU A 99 2.29 -0.54 -27.73
CA LEU A 99 3.19 0.14 -28.66
C LEU A 99 3.97 1.23 -27.95
N PHE A 100 5.23 1.40 -28.33
CA PHE A 100 6.11 2.41 -27.78
C PHE A 100 7.01 3.05 -28.84
N GLU A 101 7.59 4.19 -28.48
CA GLU A 101 8.56 4.92 -29.29
C GLU A 101 9.61 5.58 -28.39
N PRO A 102 10.79 5.97 -28.93
CA PRO A 102 11.76 6.77 -28.17
C PRO A 102 11.13 8.05 -27.61
N HIS A 103 11.41 8.38 -26.36
CA HIS A 103 10.95 9.63 -25.79
C HIS A 103 11.64 10.83 -26.47
N VAL A 104 10.90 11.88 -26.81
CA VAL A 104 11.40 13.01 -27.61
C VAL A 104 12.66 13.67 -27.02
N TYR A 105 12.68 13.91 -25.70
CA TYR A 105 13.83 14.52 -25.01
C TYR A 105 14.99 13.55 -24.74
N PHE A 106 14.78 12.25 -24.86
CA PHE A 106 15.77 11.21 -24.54
C PHE A 106 16.07 10.30 -25.74
N LYS A 107 15.74 10.77 -26.95
CA LYS A 107 15.82 9.98 -28.19
C LYS A 107 17.22 9.41 -28.40
N ASP A 108 18.25 10.18 -28.08
CA ASP A 108 19.65 9.75 -28.19
C ASP A 108 19.98 8.58 -27.26
N LEU A 109 19.43 8.56 -26.03
CA LEU A 109 19.60 7.43 -25.10
C LEU A 109 19.03 6.15 -25.71
N CYS A 110 17.81 6.26 -26.26
CA CYS A 110 17.13 5.15 -26.89
C CYS A 110 17.92 4.64 -28.09
N LEU A 111 18.25 5.51 -29.05
CA LEU A 111 18.82 5.12 -30.34
C LEU A 111 20.14 4.36 -30.23
N VAL A 112 20.94 4.62 -29.19
CA VAL A 112 22.21 3.91 -28.93
C VAL A 112 22.07 2.79 -27.90
N ASP A 113 20.84 2.43 -27.54
CA ASP A 113 20.50 1.40 -26.55
C ASP A 113 21.19 1.62 -25.20
N SER A 114 21.17 2.86 -24.71
CA SER A 114 21.75 3.19 -23.41
C SER A 114 21.03 2.41 -22.31
N SER A 115 21.82 1.87 -21.39
CA SER A 115 21.33 1.00 -20.34
C SER A 115 22.16 1.14 -19.08
N ILE A 116 21.54 0.86 -17.93
CA ILE A 116 22.23 0.73 -16.64
C ILE A 116 22.21 -0.71 -16.16
N ASN A 117 23.18 -1.08 -15.34
CA ASN A 117 23.19 -2.38 -14.71
C ASN A 117 22.09 -2.46 -13.64
N VAL A 118 21.38 -3.58 -13.57
CA VAL A 118 20.31 -3.78 -12.58
C VAL A 118 20.83 -3.69 -11.14
N SER A 119 22.10 -3.97 -10.88
CA SER A 119 22.69 -3.77 -9.54
C SER A 119 22.65 -2.30 -9.10
N GLU A 120 22.85 -1.36 -10.02
CA GLU A 120 22.85 0.07 -9.70
C GLU A 120 21.42 0.57 -9.40
N PHE A 121 20.44 0.00 -10.09
CA PHE A 121 19.03 0.17 -9.75
C PHE A 121 18.73 -0.34 -8.33
N TYR A 122 19.26 -1.51 -7.93
CA TYR A 122 19.09 -2.00 -6.55
C TYR A 122 19.77 -1.14 -5.49
N VAL A 123 20.95 -0.60 -5.78
CA VAL A 123 21.58 0.38 -4.90
C VAL A 123 20.65 1.58 -4.65
N LYS A 124 19.86 2.02 -5.65
CA LYS A 124 18.87 3.09 -5.43
C LYS A 124 17.66 2.67 -4.59
N ILE A 125 17.24 1.40 -4.69
CA ILE A 125 16.20 0.85 -3.81
C ILE A 125 16.71 0.85 -2.36
N GLU A 126 17.92 0.32 -2.13
CA GLU A 126 18.55 0.28 -0.80
C GLU A 126 18.76 1.68 -0.21
N GLN A 127 19.11 2.66 -1.06
CA GLN A 127 19.20 4.07 -0.70
C GLN A 127 17.84 4.77 -0.51
N ARG A 128 16.71 4.06 -0.60
CA ARG A 128 15.34 4.60 -0.49
C ARG A 128 14.95 5.63 -1.55
N LYS A 129 15.77 5.78 -2.60
CA LYS A 129 15.50 6.68 -3.73
C LYS A 129 14.48 6.11 -4.71
N ILE A 130 14.40 4.77 -4.76
CA ILE A 130 13.36 4.05 -5.49
C ILE A 130 12.51 3.31 -4.47
N TRP A 131 11.23 3.66 -4.40
CA TRP A 131 10.36 3.25 -3.30
C TRP A 131 9.24 2.31 -3.75
N SER A 132 8.80 2.39 -5.00
CA SER A 132 7.69 1.60 -5.54
C SER A 132 8.09 0.16 -5.88
N GLN A 133 9.38 -0.19 -5.76
CA GLN A 133 9.96 -1.48 -6.13
C GLN A 133 10.77 -2.07 -4.97
N ALA A 134 11.00 -3.39 -5.02
CA ALA A 134 11.91 -4.08 -4.10
C ALA A 134 13.00 -4.82 -4.89
N THR A 135 14.02 -5.31 -4.19
CA THR A 135 15.11 -6.10 -4.77
C THR A 135 14.63 -7.48 -5.21
N LEU A 136 15.36 -8.12 -6.15
CA LEU A 136 15.02 -9.45 -6.69
C LEU A 136 14.90 -10.55 -5.63
N GLU A 137 15.64 -10.46 -4.53
CA GLU A 137 15.55 -11.43 -3.43
C GLU A 137 14.16 -11.40 -2.78
N ASN A 138 13.62 -10.19 -2.59
CA ASN A 138 12.27 -10.00 -2.09
C ASN A 138 11.23 -10.42 -3.14
N GLU A 139 11.48 -10.19 -4.43
CA GLU A 139 10.57 -10.55 -5.51
C GLU A 139 10.50 -12.05 -5.83
N ARG A 140 11.62 -12.79 -5.72
CA ARG A 140 11.68 -14.24 -6.02
C ARG A 140 10.66 -15.06 -5.21
N ASN A 141 10.23 -14.54 -4.06
CA ASN A 141 9.36 -15.21 -3.11
C ASN A 141 7.88 -14.80 -3.20
N ILE A 142 7.51 -13.82 -4.03
CA ILE A 142 6.17 -13.20 -3.99
C ILE A 142 5.38 -13.49 -5.26
N GLU A 143 5.89 -13.14 -6.45
CA GLU A 143 5.36 -13.54 -7.77
C GLU A 143 6.27 -12.95 -8.86
N ARG A 144 6.70 -13.74 -9.86
CA ARG A 144 7.52 -13.21 -10.98
C ARG A 144 6.64 -12.41 -11.94
N ARG A 145 6.54 -11.10 -11.72
CA ARG A 145 5.80 -10.15 -12.55
C ARG A 145 6.65 -9.64 -13.71
N ALA A 146 6.05 -9.61 -14.90
CA ALA A 146 6.74 -9.14 -16.11
C ALA A 146 6.57 -7.64 -16.33
N VAL A 147 5.47 -7.04 -15.88
CA VAL A 147 5.27 -5.59 -15.95
C VAL A 147 5.07 -5.06 -14.54
N ARG A 148 5.75 -3.96 -14.20
CA ARG A 148 5.62 -3.30 -12.91
C ARG A 148 5.38 -1.83 -13.15
N LYS A 149 4.28 -1.30 -12.61
CA LYS A 149 4.09 0.14 -12.56
C LYS A 149 4.98 0.74 -11.47
N ILE A 150 5.61 1.87 -11.74
CA ILE A 150 6.48 2.59 -10.82
C ILE A 150 5.98 4.03 -10.66
N SER A 151 6.39 4.68 -9.57
CA SER A 151 6.08 6.09 -9.35
C SER A 151 6.82 6.99 -10.36
N LYS A 152 6.28 8.19 -10.60
CA LYS A 152 6.95 9.22 -11.40
C LYS A 152 8.31 9.59 -10.82
N GLU A 153 8.41 9.65 -9.50
CA GLU A 153 9.65 9.95 -8.79
C GLU A 153 10.72 8.87 -9.04
N ASP A 154 10.33 7.60 -9.00
CA ASP A 154 11.25 6.48 -9.29
C ASP A 154 11.68 6.48 -10.76
N ALA A 155 10.77 6.81 -11.69
CA ALA A 155 11.10 6.97 -13.09
C ALA A 155 12.18 8.05 -13.31
N ASN A 156 12.08 9.18 -12.60
CA ASN A 156 13.09 10.23 -12.66
C ASN A 156 14.46 9.77 -12.14
N GLU A 157 14.52 8.93 -11.12
CA GLU A 157 15.78 8.36 -10.65
C GLU A 157 16.42 7.41 -11.68
N ILE A 158 15.61 6.60 -12.39
CA ILE A 158 16.11 5.76 -13.49
C ILE A 158 16.65 6.64 -14.63
N ILE A 159 15.96 7.72 -14.99
CA ILE A 159 16.42 8.67 -16.02
C ILE A 159 17.77 9.29 -15.63
N LYS A 160 17.94 9.71 -14.37
CA LYS A 160 19.21 10.26 -13.87
C LYS A 160 20.35 9.24 -13.99
N LEU A 161 20.10 7.98 -13.67
CA LEU A 161 21.10 6.91 -13.83
C LEU A 161 21.47 6.70 -15.30
N LEU A 162 20.48 6.62 -16.20
CA LEU A 162 20.72 6.46 -17.64
C LEU A 162 21.52 7.63 -18.23
N LEU A 163 21.26 8.86 -17.78
CA LEU A 163 21.99 10.05 -18.21
C LEU A 163 23.43 10.09 -17.67
N ARG A 164 23.64 9.64 -16.43
CA ARG A 164 24.97 9.55 -15.81
C ARG A 164 25.90 8.63 -16.61
N ASP A 165 25.39 7.49 -17.06
CA ASP A 165 26.19 6.46 -17.75
C ASP A 165 26.19 6.63 -19.27
N PHE A 166 25.61 7.73 -19.75
CA PHE A 166 25.50 7.99 -21.16
C PHE A 166 26.85 8.40 -21.76
N SER A 167 27.32 7.57 -22.70
CA SER A 167 28.40 7.91 -23.62
C SER A 167 28.00 7.52 -25.04
N LYS A 168 28.15 8.47 -25.98
CA LYS A 168 27.87 8.27 -27.42
C LYS A 168 29.03 7.59 -28.16
N ASN A 169 30.23 7.58 -27.60
CA ASN A 169 31.43 7.19 -28.33
C ASN A 169 31.39 5.70 -28.70
N GLY A 170 31.47 5.39 -29.99
CA GLY A 170 31.57 4.03 -30.52
C GLY A 170 30.29 3.20 -30.53
N LYS A 171 29.12 3.79 -30.23
CA LYS A 171 27.83 3.06 -30.24
C LYS A 171 27.12 3.18 -31.58
N SER A 172 26.69 2.06 -32.16
CA SER A 172 25.85 2.04 -33.35
C SER A 172 24.41 2.40 -33.00
N SER A 173 23.80 3.28 -33.81
CA SER A 173 22.37 3.52 -33.75
C SER A 173 21.62 2.36 -34.40
N TYR A 174 20.47 1.98 -33.86
CA TYR A 174 19.57 1.05 -34.52
C TYR A 174 18.54 1.77 -35.39
N ARG A 175 17.95 1.04 -36.34
CA ARG A 175 16.90 1.53 -37.23
C ARG A 175 15.53 1.34 -36.57
N LEU A 176 14.71 2.39 -36.57
CA LEU A 176 13.32 2.33 -36.14
C LEU A 176 12.43 1.96 -37.32
N ASN A 177 11.65 0.90 -37.17
CA ASN A 177 10.61 0.45 -38.11
C ASN A 177 9.30 0.28 -37.32
N LEU A 178 8.83 1.37 -36.70
CA LEU A 178 7.68 1.35 -35.81
C LEU A 178 6.45 0.79 -36.51
N ILE A 179 5.83 -0.23 -35.94
CA ILE A 179 4.63 -0.87 -36.50
C ILE A 179 3.37 -0.13 -36.10
N GLU A 180 2.33 -0.14 -36.94
CA GLU A 180 1.03 0.39 -36.54
C GLU A 180 0.23 -0.62 -35.70
N LYS A 181 -0.72 -0.11 -34.90
CA LYS A 181 -1.64 -0.98 -34.16
C LYS A 181 -2.46 -1.78 -35.17
N PRO A 182 -2.49 -3.13 -35.07
CA PRO A 182 -3.29 -3.94 -35.99
C PRO A 182 -4.77 -3.58 -35.93
N LYS A 183 -5.44 -3.49 -37.10
CA LYS A 183 -6.86 -3.09 -37.20
C LYS A 183 -7.81 -4.01 -36.41
N GLY A 184 -7.45 -5.27 -36.22
CA GLY A 184 -8.22 -6.27 -35.45
C GLY A 184 -7.83 -6.40 -33.97
N ALA A 185 -6.89 -5.59 -33.48
CA ALA A 185 -6.45 -5.66 -32.09
C ALA A 185 -7.59 -5.32 -31.11
N ALA A 186 -7.89 -6.24 -30.20
CA ALA A 186 -8.95 -6.07 -29.21
C ALA A 186 -8.50 -5.17 -28.05
N ASP A 187 -9.43 -4.41 -27.46
CA ASP A 187 -9.16 -3.73 -26.18
C ASP A 187 -8.88 -4.78 -25.11
N LEU A 188 -7.82 -4.59 -24.33
CA LEU A 188 -7.44 -5.50 -23.27
C LEU A 188 -8.54 -5.66 -22.20
N LYS A 189 -9.39 -4.64 -22.01
CA LYS A 189 -10.58 -4.72 -21.15
C LYS A 189 -11.49 -5.89 -21.49
N THR A 190 -11.61 -6.25 -22.76
CA THR A 190 -12.45 -7.36 -23.21
C THR A 190 -11.97 -8.73 -22.74
N LYS A 191 -10.71 -8.80 -22.26
CA LYS A 191 -10.08 -10.02 -21.71
C LYS A 191 -10.18 -10.11 -20.19
N ILE A 192 -10.80 -9.11 -19.54
CA ILE A 192 -11.18 -9.23 -18.12
C ILE A 192 -12.50 -10.00 -18.05
N ASP A 193 -12.48 -11.10 -17.31
CA ASP A 193 -13.62 -11.95 -17.01
C ASP A 193 -13.62 -12.38 -15.53
N SER A 194 -14.64 -13.11 -15.10
CA SER A 194 -14.71 -13.72 -13.76
C SER A 194 -14.65 -12.72 -12.58
N ILE A 195 -15.06 -11.46 -12.79
CA ILE A 195 -15.24 -10.49 -11.71
C ILE A 195 -16.27 -11.03 -10.72
N GLY A 196 -15.92 -11.02 -9.44
CA GLY A 196 -16.70 -11.63 -8.35
C GLY A 196 -16.43 -13.12 -8.11
N THR A 197 -15.52 -13.72 -8.88
CA THR A 197 -15.03 -15.11 -8.69
C THR A 197 -13.51 -15.19 -8.56
N ILE A 198 -12.76 -14.31 -9.23
CA ILE A 198 -11.30 -14.24 -9.16
C ILE A 198 -10.87 -12.85 -8.69
N GLU A 199 -10.03 -12.78 -7.67
CA GLU A 199 -9.59 -11.50 -7.07
C GLU A 199 -8.80 -10.64 -8.07
N ASN A 200 -7.92 -11.25 -8.86
CA ASN A 200 -7.18 -10.52 -9.90
C ASN A 200 -8.09 -9.93 -10.98
N ALA A 201 -9.31 -10.43 -11.17
CA ALA A 201 -10.26 -9.82 -12.10
C ALA A 201 -10.73 -8.44 -11.62
N ILE A 202 -11.13 -8.33 -10.35
CA ILE A 202 -11.56 -7.05 -9.78
C ILE A 202 -10.40 -6.06 -9.66
N LYS A 203 -9.18 -6.55 -9.32
CA LYS A 203 -7.96 -5.71 -9.34
C LYS A 203 -7.65 -5.19 -10.75
N ALA A 204 -7.69 -6.06 -11.77
CA ALA A 204 -7.47 -5.65 -13.16
C ALA A 204 -8.53 -4.63 -13.64
N PHE A 205 -9.79 -4.84 -13.24
CA PHE A 205 -10.88 -3.93 -13.55
C PHE A 205 -10.69 -2.56 -12.90
N LEU A 206 -10.31 -2.51 -11.61
CA LEU A 206 -9.97 -1.25 -10.94
C LEU A 206 -8.84 -0.50 -11.65
N MET A 207 -7.78 -1.20 -12.08
CA MET A 207 -6.67 -0.59 -12.82
C MET A 207 -7.10 0.00 -14.17
N TYR A 208 -8.05 -0.65 -14.85
CA TYR A 208 -8.67 -0.11 -16.06
C TYR A 208 -9.49 1.16 -15.75
N GLU A 209 -10.35 1.11 -14.74
CA GLU A 209 -11.20 2.25 -14.34
C GLU A 209 -10.37 3.48 -13.94
N LEU A 210 -9.28 3.27 -13.19
CA LEU A 210 -8.34 4.33 -12.78
C LEU A 210 -7.63 4.95 -13.99
N ARG A 211 -7.28 4.14 -15.01
CA ARG A 211 -6.68 4.64 -16.25
C ARG A 211 -7.66 5.51 -17.05
N GLU A 212 -8.90 5.05 -17.18
CA GLU A 212 -9.95 5.77 -17.93
C GLU A 212 -10.48 6.99 -17.17
N GLU A 213 -10.16 7.13 -15.88
CA GLU A 213 -10.60 8.23 -15.02
C GLU A 213 -12.13 8.41 -15.09
N THR A 214 -12.84 7.28 -14.98
CA THR A 214 -14.30 7.22 -15.03
C THR A 214 -14.94 8.08 -13.94
N LYS A 215 -16.22 8.45 -14.14
CA LYS A 215 -16.92 9.28 -13.15
C LYS A 215 -16.87 8.66 -11.75
N ILE A 216 -17.06 7.35 -11.64
CA ILE A 216 -17.06 6.66 -10.34
C ILE A 216 -15.69 6.69 -9.65
N THR A 217 -14.60 6.58 -10.41
CA THR A 217 -13.25 6.68 -9.82
C THR A 217 -12.92 8.11 -9.42
N LYS A 218 -13.38 9.11 -10.17
CA LYS A 218 -13.30 10.53 -9.77
C LYS A 218 -14.12 10.85 -8.53
N ASP A 219 -15.32 10.28 -8.43
CA ASP A 219 -16.21 10.48 -7.27
C ASP A 219 -15.60 9.86 -5.99
N ILE A 220 -14.89 8.74 -6.09
CA ILE A 220 -14.26 8.05 -4.96
C ILE A 220 -12.88 8.64 -4.61
N PHE A 221 -12.00 8.78 -5.59
CA PHE A 221 -10.58 9.09 -5.40
C PHE A 221 -10.22 10.56 -5.70
N GLY A 222 -11.13 11.33 -6.32
CA GLY A 222 -10.85 12.68 -6.78
C GLY A 222 -9.98 12.72 -8.03
N LYS A 223 -9.16 13.77 -8.16
CA LYS A 223 -8.20 13.91 -9.26
C LYS A 223 -6.99 13.01 -9.00
N VAL A 224 -7.00 11.83 -9.62
CA VAL A 224 -5.91 10.86 -9.53
C VAL A 224 -4.68 11.39 -10.27
N ASP A 225 -3.57 11.53 -9.55
CA ASP A 225 -2.27 11.92 -10.09
C ASP A 225 -1.46 10.69 -10.55
N ASP A 226 -1.48 9.63 -9.73
CA ASP A 226 -0.86 8.34 -10.06
C ASP A 226 -1.59 7.20 -9.33
N PHE A 227 -1.33 5.96 -9.75
CA PHE A 227 -1.83 4.76 -9.09
C PHE A 227 -0.87 3.61 -9.37
N ILE A 228 -0.65 2.69 -8.45
CA ILE A 228 0.32 1.61 -8.61
C ILE A 228 -0.30 0.34 -8.02
N ASN A 229 -0.24 -0.77 -8.75
CA ASN A 229 -0.70 -2.06 -8.23
C ASN A 229 0.45 -2.84 -7.58
N GLU A 230 0.10 -3.64 -6.57
CA GLU A 230 1.01 -4.60 -5.94
C GLU A 230 2.28 -3.88 -5.43
N VAL A 231 2.07 -2.88 -4.58
CA VAL A 231 3.10 -1.97 -4.04
C VAL A 231 3.63 -2.51 -2.72
N PHE A 232 4.94 -2.53 -2.54
CA PHE A 232 5.54 -2.94 -1.27
C PHE A 232 5.10 -2.03 -0.11
N VAL A 233 4.61 -2.69 0.95
CA VAL A 233 4.12 -2.04 2.16
C VAL A 233 5.24 -1.21 2.80
N ALA A 234 6.38 -1.86 2.98
CA ALA A 234 7.68 -1.30 3.31
C ALA A 234 8.78 -2.09 2.58
N GLN A 235 9.96 -1.51 2.41
CA GLN A 235 11.04 -2.11 1.60
C GLN A 235 11.54 -3.46 2.13
N THR A 236 11.46 -3.68 3.44
CA THR A 236 11.89 -4.91 4.12
C THR A 236 10.75 -5.92 4.27
N THR A 237 9.50 -5.51 4.10
CA THR A 237 8.34 -6.39 4.23
C THR A 237 8.06 -7.09 2.92
N ARG A 238 7.87 -8.40 2.96
CA ARG A 238 7.47 -9.21 1.79
C ARG A 238 5.96 -9.15 1.51
N LYS A 239 5.31 -8.04 1.87
CA LYS A 239 3.87 -7.84 1.69
C LYS A 239 3.61 -6.69 0.74
N LEU A 240 2.57 -6.86 -0.08
CA LEU A 240 2.13 -5.91 -1.07
C LEU A 240 0.74 -5.39 -0.71
N PHE A 241 0.50 -4.10 -0.95
CA PHE A 241 -0.85 -3.55 -1.10
C PHE A 241 -1.38 -3.93 -2.48
N ASP A 242 -2.65 -4.26 -2.60
CA ASP A 242 -3.23 -4.57 -3.91
C ASP A 242 -3.16 -3.38 -4.86
N THR A 243 -3.57 -2.20 -4.40
CA THR A 243 -3.52 -0.96 -5.19
C THR A 243 -3.32 0.25 -4.29
N LEU A 244 -2.38 1.11 -4.68
CA LEU A 244 -2.17 2.44 -4.12
C LEU A 244 -2.69 3.46 -5.14
N VAL A 245 -3.58 4.35 -4.75
CA VAL A 245 -4.00 5.50 -5.57
C VAL A 245 -3.48 6.78 -4.91
N ILE A 246 -2.89 7.67 -5.70
CA ILE A 246 -2.32 8.93 -5.27
C ILE A 246 -3.10 10.05 -5.93
N SER A 247 -3.75 10.89 -5.14
CA SER A 247 -4.47 12.06 -5.62
C SER A 247 -3.80 13.33 -5.10
N GLU A 248 -3.61 14.31 -5.98
CA GLU A 248 -3.07 15.62 -5.60
C GLU A 248 -4.13 16.48 -4.90
N LYS A 249 -3.70 17.20 -3.88
CA LYS A 249 -4.42 18.29 -3.21
C LYS A 249 -3.55 19.53 -3.20
N GLU A 250 -4.16 20.70 -2.96
CA GLU A 250 -3.45 21.98 -2.90
C GLU A 250 -2.29 21.95 -1.87
N GLU A 251 -2.49 21.30 -0.72
CA GLU A 251 -1.52 21.30 0.38
C GLU A 251 -0.73 19.99 0.54
N GLY A 252 -0.97 18.97 -0.30
CA GLY A 252 -0.35 17.65 -0.13
C GLY A 252 -0.89 16.56 -1.04
N LYS A 253 -0.67 15.30 -0.66
CA LYS A 253 -1.15 14.11 -1.39
C LYS A 253 -2.13 13.31 -0.53
N SER A 254 -3.17 12.78 -1.17
CA SER A 254 -4.01 11.71 -0.61
C SER A 254 -3.56 10.36 -1.13
N TYR A 255 -3.24 9.46 -0.21
CA TYR A 255 -2.85 8.08 -0.49
C TYR A 255 -4.00 7.14 -0.14
N PHE A 256 -4.63 6.54 -1.14
CA PHE A 256 -5.66 5.53 -0.93
C PHE A 256 -5.03 4.14 -1.03
N ILE A 257 -5.06 3.40 0.08
CA ILE A 257 -4.57 2.01 0.14
C ILE A 257 -5.78 1.10 -0.02
N VAL A 258 -5.92 0.50 -1.20
CA VAL A 258 -7.03 -0.38 -1.55
C VAL A 258 -6.64 -1.83 -1.31
N GLU A 259 -7.47 -2.55 -0.56
CA GLU A 259 -7.41 -4.00 -0.38
C GLU A 259 -8.68 -4.62 -0.98
N ALA A 260 -8.52 -5.48 -1.97
CA ALA A 260 -9.62 -6.07 -2.73
C ALA A 260 -9.89 -7.51 -2.28
N LYS A 261 -11.17 -7.87 -2.12
CA LYS A 261 -11.62 -9.23 -1.85
C LYS A 261 -12.68 -9.67 -2.86
N THR A 262 -12.60 -10.92 -3.27
CA THR A 262 -13.53 -11.50 -4.26
C THR A 262 -14.99 -11.50 -3.78
N ASP A 263 -15.23 -11.76 -2.49
CA ASP A 263 -16.58 -11.87 -1.97
C ASP A 263 -16.76 -11.08 -0.68
N ARG A 264 -16.33 -11.63 0.46
CA ARG A 264 -16.52 -10.99 1.77
C ARG A 264 -15.21 -10.47 2.34
N PHE A 265 -15.19 -9.20 2.76
CA PHE A 265 -14.12 -8.61 3.58
C PHE A 265 -14.32 -8.94 5.05
N GLN A 266 -13.31 -9.51 5.70
CA GLN A 266 -13.38 -10.04 7.07
C GLN A 266 -12.51 -9.26 8.05
N SER A 267 -12.68 -9.57 9.34
CA SER A 267 -11.91 -9.05 10.47
C SER A 267 -10.38 -9.12 10.26
N ASN A 268 -9.86 -10.24 9.75
CA ASN A 268 -8.42 -10.39 9.49
C ASN A 268 -7.92 -9.47 8.37
N ASP A 269 -8.75 -9.23 7.35
CA ASP A 269 -8.43 -8.31 6.26
C ASP A 269 -8.39 -6.86 6.76
N LEU A 270 -9.28 -6.49 7.70
CA LEU A 270 -9.27 -5.18 8.35
C LEU A 270 -8.00 -4.96 9.15
N THR A 271 -7.59 -5.93 9.98
CA THR A 271 -6.32 -5.87 10.72
C THR A 271 -5.12 -5.71 9.77
N GLN A 272 -5.16 -6.38 8.62
CA GLN A 272 -4.14 -6.24 7.58
C GLN A 272 -4.14 -4.83 7.00
N LEU A 273 -5.30 -4.30 6.59
CA LEU A 273 -5.45 -2.94 6.06
C LEU A 273 -4.98 -1.86 7.05
N LEU A 274 -5.32 -1.98 8.33
CA LEU A 274 -4.85 -1.07 9.38
C LEU A 274 -3.32 -1.15 9.54
N SER A 275 -2.76 -2.36 9.53
CA SER A 275 -1.30 -2.54 9.57
C SER A 275 -0.61 -1.89 8.37
N TYR A 276 -1.26 -1.96 7.20
CA TYR A 276 -0.78 -1.37 5.96
C TYR A 276 -0.74 0.16 6.02
N ILE A 277 -1.79 0.77 6.55
CA ILE A 277 -1.85 2.23 6.82
C ILE A 277 -0.71 2.65 7.75
N ASP A 278 -0.53 1.93 8.86
CA ASP A 278 0.51 2.24 9.86
C ASP A 278 1.92 2.13 9.27
N LEU A 279 2.22 1.06 8.52
CA LEU A 279 3.52 0.87 7.89
C LEU A 279 3.78 1.88 6.75
N PHE A 280 2.76 2.24 5.98
CA PHE A 280 2.91 3.23 4.92
C PHE A 280 3.24 4.62 5.48
N ARG A 281 2.63 4.99 6.62
CA ARG A 281 2.88 6.26 7.31
C ARG A 281 4.34 6.44 7.74
N GLN A 282 5.06 5.34 7.97
CA GLN A 282 6.47 5.35 8.36
C GLN A 282 7.42 5.58 7.17
N ARG A 283 6.92 5.60 5.93
CA ARG A 283 7.75 5.79 4.75
C ARG A 283 8.19 7.24 4.58
N GLU A 284 9.41 7.43 4.10
CA GLU A 284 10.00 8.77 3.86
C GLU A 284 9.20 9.61 2.86
N ILE A 285 8.49 8.97 1.93
CA ILE A 285 7.63 9.64 0.95
C ILE A 285 6.40 10.29 1.58
N PHE A 286 5.99 9.87 2.78
CA PHE A 286 4.81 10.38 3.45
C PHE A 286 5.16 11.59 4.34
N ARG A 287 4.58 12.74 4.05
CA ARG A 287 4.80 13.99 4.79
C ARG A 287 3.71 14.19 5.83
N LEU A 288 4.09 14.02 7.10
CA LEU A 288 3.22 14.28 8.24
C LEU A 288 2.63 15.69 8.16
N ASN A 289 1.35 15.84 8.53
CA ASN A 289 0.57 17.09 8.52
C ASN A 289 0.27 17.70 7.15
N ARG A 290 0.81 17.16 6.06
CA ARG A 290 0.49 17.60 4.68
C ARG A 290 -0.26 16.54 3.90
N ASP A 291 0.21 15.30 4.02
CA ASP A 291 -0.36 14.17 3.31
C ASP A 291 -1.36 13.43 4.22
N ASN A 292 -2.33 12.75 3.61
CA ASN A 292 -3.34 11.95 4.32
C ASN A 292 -3.44 10.55 3.72
N ILE A 293 -3.69 9.54 4.57
CA ILE A 293 -3.91 8.17 4.14
C ILE A 293 -5.41 7.86 4.25
N ILE A 294 -5.93 7.08 3.31
CA ILE A 294 -7.30 6.61 3.30
C ILE A 294 -7.27 5.10 3.04
N GLY A 295 -7.70 4.30 4.02
CA GLY A 295 -7.90 2.87 3.81
C GLY A 295 -9.11 2.64 2.91
N CYS A 296 -9.04 1.70 1.98
CA CYS A 296 -10.14 1.38 1.08
C CYS A 296 -10.41 -0.12 1.09
N ILE A 297 -11.59 -0.50 1.52
CA ILE A 297 -12.12 -1.86 1.43
C ILE A 297 -12.81 -1.99 0.07
N LEU A 298 -12.37 -2.92 -0.79
CA LEU A 298 -13.05 -3.22 -2.06
C LEU A 298 -13.59 -4.65 -2.05
N SER A 299 -14.90 -4.85 -1.91
CA SER A 299 -15.49 -6.19 -1.82
C SER A 299 -16.95 -6.25 -2.27
N LYS A 300 -17.52 -7.45 -2.47
CA LYS A 300 -18.97 -7.60 -2.72
C LYS A 300 -19.79 -7.46 -1.44
N ARG A 301 -19.21 -7.88 -0.31
CA ARG A 301 -19.85 -7.96 1.01
C ARG A 301 -18.83 -7.60 2.07
N ILE A 302 -19.24 -6.93 3.13
CA ILE A 302 -18.40 -6.63 4.28
C ILE A 302 -19.03 -7.27 5.51
N ASN A 303 -18.20 -7.87 6.37
CA ASN A 303 -18.65 -8.39 7.65
C ASN A 303 -19.28 -7.26 8.50
N SER A 304 -20.40 -7.53 9.18
CA SER A 304 -21.13 -6.52 9.97
C SER A 304 -20.28 -5.91 11.08
N GLU A 305 -19.47 -6.71 11.78
CA GLU A 305 -18.55 -6.24 12.82
C GLU A 305 -17.50 -5.28 12.25
N VAL A 306 -17.01 -5.55 11.02
CA VAL A 306 -16.09 -4.65 10.31
C VAL A 306 -16.78 -3.34 9.94
N MET A 307 -18.02 -3.40 9.42
CA MET A 307 -18.78 -2.18 9.10
C MET A 307 -19.05 -1.33 10.33
N GLU A 308 -19.40 -1.96 11.45
CA GLU A 308 -19.65 -1.33 12.73
C GLU A 308 -18.39 -0.64 13.27
N PHE A 309 -17.25 -1.34 13.27
CA PHE A 309 -15.97 -0.73 13.65
C PHE A 309 -15.60 0.44 12.74
N VAL A 310 -15.67 0.29 11.42
CA VAL A 310 -15.32 1.35 10.46
C VAL A 310 -16.21 2.58 10.66
N SER A 311 -17.50 2.39 10.96
CA SER A 311 -18.44 3.47 11.29
C SER A 311 -17.99 4.26 12.52
N LEU A 312 -17.71 3.56 13.64
CA LEU A 312 -17.22 4.21 14.88
C LEU A 312 -15.85 4.87 14.68
N TYR A 313 -14.95 4.21 13.96
CA TYR A 313 -13.60 4.69 13.67
C TYR A 313 -13.61 5.95 12.80
N ASN A 314 -14.46 6.01 11.78
CA ASN A 314 -14.64 7.21 10.96
C ASN A 314 -15.36 8.32 11.75
N LYS A 315 -16.34 7.98 12.61
CA LYS A 315 -17.04 8.93 13.49
C LYS A 315 -16.07 9.64 14.45
N LEU A 316 -15.05 8.91 14.92
CA LEU A 316 -14.03 9.49 15.81
C LEU A 316 -13.31 10.66 15.11
N ASP A 317 -13.04 10.51 13.80
CA ASP A 317 -12.43 11.55 12.93
C ASP A 317 -11.09 12.07 13.48
N ILE A 318 -10.33 11.16 14.08
CA ILE A 318 -8.96 11.40 14.58
C ILE A 318 -7.93 10.64 13.76
N PHE A 319 -8.32 9.53 13.15
CA PHE A 319 -7.44 8.66 12.40
C PHE A 319 -7.66 8.78 10.88
N ASP A 320 -6.82 8.08 10.11
CA ASP A 320 -7.00 7.94 8.66
C ASP A 320 -8.35 7.31 8.36
N LYS A 321 -9.15 7.91 7.48
CA LYS A 321 -10.49 7.40 7.16
C LYS A 321 -10.42 6.05 6.44
N ILE A 322 -11.44 5.22 6.64
CA ILE A 322 -11.62 3.98 5.88
C ILE A 322 -12.87 4.09 5.02
N LEU A 323 -12.72 3.97 3.71
CA LEU A 323 -13.81 3.91 2.74
C LEU A 323 -14.22 2.47 2.50
N MET A 324 -15.52 2.23 2.48
CA MET A 324 -16.11 0.94 2.13
C MET A 324 -16.66 1.01 0.70
N ILE A 325 -15.93 0.43 -0.25
CA ILE A 325 -16.30 0.38 -1.66
C ILE A 325 -16.86 -1.01 -1.96
N MET A 326 -18.17 -1.07 -2.10
CA MET A 326 -18.88 -2.27 -2.49
C MET A 326 -18.88 -2.40 -4.01
N TYR A 327 -18.73 -3.61 -4.54
CA TYR A 327 -18.89 -3.84 -5.97
C TYR A 327 -19.88 -4.95 -6.30
N GLU A 328 -20.62 -4.74 -7.39
CA GLU A 328 -21.55 -5.70 -7.95
C GLU A 328 -21.05 -6.11 -9.34
N PRO A 329 -20.66 -7.39 -9.55
CA PRO A 329 -20.35 -7.89 -10.88
C PRO A 329 -21.55 -7.72 -11.82
N SER A 330 -21.27 -7.30 -13.04
CA SER A 330 -22.27 -7.17 -14.11
C SER A 330 -21.72 -7.76 -15.42
N ASN A 331 -22.57 -7.81 -16.46
CA ASN A 331 -22.21 -8.35 -17.76
C ASN A 331 -21.52 -9.74 -17.68
N SER A 332 -22.13 -10.65 -16.92
CA SER A 332 -21.61 -12.01 -16.68
C SER A 332 -20.17 -12.05 -16.14
N GLY A 333 -19.82 -11.10 -15.26
CA GLY A 333 -18.50 -11.03 -14.63
C GLY A 333 -17.42 -10.38 -15.50
N LYS A 334 -17.79 -9.70 -16.59
CA LYS A 334 -16.86 -8.90 -17.40
C LYS A 334 -16.79 -7.44 -16.96
N ASP A 335 -17.70 -7.02 -16.09
CA ASP A 335 -17.79 -5.66 -15.62
C ASP A 335 -18.21 -5.59 -14.13
N ALA A 336 -18.10 -4.41 -13.51
CA ALA A 336 -18.60 -4.20 -12.15
C ALA A 336 -19.02 -2.74 -11.90
N ILE A 337 -20.01 -2.59 -11.01
CA ILE A 337 -20.48 -1.29 -10.55
C ILE A 337 -19.97 -1.07 -9.13
N PHE A 338 -19.26 0.03 -8.90
CA PHE A 338 -18.80 0.42 -7.56
C PHE A 338 -19.82 1.32 -6.87
N LYS A 339 -20.00 1.10 -5.56
CA LYS A 339 -20.86 1.89 -4.69
C LYS A 339 -20.15 2.15 -3.37
N LEU A 340 -20.13 3.40 -2.93
CA LEU A 340 -19.69 3.73 -1.58
C LEU A 340 -20.77 3.32 -0.58
N GLN A 341 -20.42 2.42 0.33
CA GLN A 341 -21.26 2.08 1.46
C GLN A 341 -21.17 3.22 2.48
N LYS A 342 -22.31 3.88 2.74
CA LYS A 342 -22.45 4.90 3.79
C LYS A 342 -22.52 4.25 5.17
N ASP A 343 -22.32 5.07 6.19
CA ASP A 343 -22.24 4.70 7.61
C ASP A 343 -23.25 3.62 8.00
N PHE A 344 -22.74 2.60 8.67
CA PHE A 344 -23.53 1.49 9.19
C PHE A 344 -23.96 1.84 10.62
N CYS A 345 -25.26 1.95 10.84
CA CYS A 345 -25.87 2.22 12.14
C CYS A 345 -26.63 0.98 12.63
N GLN A 346 -25.92 -0.10 12.94
CA GLN A 346 -26.46 -1.13 13.83
C GLN A 346 -25.42 -1.44 14.88
N THR A 347 -25.74 -1.10 16.13
CA THR A 347 -24.99 -1.56 17.29
C THR A 347 -25.40 -2.98 17.65
N SER A 348 -24.47 -3.91 17.59
CA SER A 348 -24.64 -5.26 18.10
C SER A 348 -24.89 -5.19 19.62
N ALA A 349 -26.14 -5.35 20.08
CA ALA A 349 -26.52 -5.33 21.49
C ALA A 349 -26.11 -6.62 22.23
N GLY A 350 -24.85 -7.05 22.09
CA GLY A 350 -24.25 -8.07 22.94
C GLY A 350 -23.87 -7.48 24.29
N GLU A 351 -23.85 -8.30 25.35
CA GLU A 351 -23.27 -7.88 26.63
C GLU A 351 -21.77 -7.58 26.43
N LEU A 352 -21.40 -6.29 26.54
CA LEU A 352 -20.01 -5.87 26.48
C LEU A 352 -19.35 -6.16 27.83
N GLU A 353 -18.16 -6.77 27.79
CA GLU A 353 -17.37 -7.01 28.98
C GLU A 353 -17.04 -5.68 29.67
N LYS A 354 -17.41 -5.56 30.95
CA LYS A 354 -17.20 -4.32 31.69
C LYS A 354 -15.72 -4.18 32.09
N PRO A 355 -15.16 -2.96 32.07
CA PRO A 355 -13.80 -2.73 32.52
C PRO A 355 -13.60 -3.13 33.99
N LYS A 356 -12.35 -3.49 34.32
CA LYS A 356 -11.95 -3.84 35.69
C LYS A 356 -12.22 -2.65 36.63
N LYS A 357 -12.90 -2.93 37.76
CA LYS A 357 -13.05 -1.98 38.87
C LYS A 357 -11.78 -1.95 39.73
N LEU A 358 -11.32 -0.75 40.03
CA LEU A 358 -10.21 -0.47 40.92
C LEU A 358 -10.75 -0.14 42.32
N ASN A 359 -9.96 -0.47 43.34
CA ASN A 359 -10.30 -0.13 44.73
C ASN A 359 -9.91 1.33 45.03
N SER A 360 -10.48 1.90 46.10
CA SER A 360 -10.28 3.30 46.52
C SER A 360 -8.82 3.74 46.80
N LYS A 361 -7.88 2.79 46.85
CA LYS A 361 -6.43 3.04 46.86
C LYS A 361 -5.82 2.51 45.56
N ILE A 362 -5.96 3.29 44.49
CA ILE A 362 -5.40 2.95 43.17
C ILE A 362 -3.88 3.07 43.25
N ARG A 363 -3.15 1.95 43.20
CA ARG A 363 -1.71 1.96 42.95
C ARG A 363 -1.49 1.82 41.45
N TYR A 364 -0.47 2.47 40.92
CA TYR A 364 -0.11 2.35 39.51
C TYR A 364 0.14 0.89 39.08
N ALA A 365 0.69 0.07 39.99
CA ALA A 365 0.85 -1.38 39.80
C ALA A 365 -0.47 -2.15 39.58
N ASP A 366 -1.62 -1.58 39.97
CA ASP A 366 -2.95 -2.19 39.78
C ASP A 366 -3.51 -1.93 38.36
N ILE A 367 -2.89 -0.98 37.63
CA ILE A 367 -3.28 -0.47 36.30
C ILE A 367 -2.34 -1.01 35.21
N THR A 368 -1.05 -1.18 35.53
CA THR A 368 -0.07 -1.78 34.61
C THR A 368 0.03 -3.29 34.84
N GLU A 369 -0.49 -4.08 33.91
CA GLU A 369 -0.08 -5.50 33.85
C GLU A 369 1.43 -5.59 33.70
N ARG A 370 2.06 -6.59 34.32
CA ARG A 370 3.49 -6.91 34.18
C ARG A 370 3.82 -7.46 32.76
N GLU A 371 3.29 -6.84 31.70
CA GLU A 371 3.43 -7.28 30.30
C GLU A 371 4.84 -7.07 29.72
N VAL A 372 5.78 -6.51 30.50
CA VAL A 372 7.19 -6.30 30.09
C VAL A 372 7.96 -7.62 29.89
N LEU A 373 7.39 -8.79 30.19
CA LEU A 373 8.17 -10.01 30.46
C LEU A 373 8.01 -11.16 29.45
N SER A 374 7.66 -10.88 28.20
CA SER A 374 7.66 -11.92 27.13
C SER A 374 8.76 -11.74 26.08
N LEU A 375 9.70 -10.80 26.28
CA LEU A 375 10.88 -10.72 25.42
C LEU A 375 11.93 -11.76 25.88
N PRO A 376 12.33 -12.71 25.02
CA PRO A 376 13.21 -13.85 25.39
C PRO A 376 14.65 -13.46 25.77
N ILE A 377 14.96 -12.17 25.87
CA ILE A 377 16.29 -11.62 26.13
C ILE A 377 16.51 -11.38 27.63
N PHE A 378 15.43 -11.20 28.42
CA PHE A 378 15.53 -10.98 29.86
C PHE A 378 15.33 -12.29 30.63
N THR A 379 16.37 -12.76 31.31
CA THR A 379 16.35 -13.96 32.17
C THR A 379 15.89 -13.66 33.60
N THR A 380 15.83 -12.38 33.99
CA THR A 380 15.32 -11.89 35.28
C THR A 380 14.48 -10.63 35.07
N LEU A 381 13.54 -10.35 35.99
CA LEU A 381 12.70 -9.15 35.96
C LEU A 381 13.56 -7.88 36.06
N PRO A 382 13.60 -7.00 35.03
CA PRO A 382 14.29 -5.73 35.16
C PRO A 382 13.57 -4.83 36.18
N ASN A 383 14.33 -4.12 37.00
CA ASN A 383 13.77 -3.08 37.88
C ASN A 383 13.20 -1.95 37.02
N VAL A 384 11.88 -1.81 37.04
CA VAL A 384 11.14 -0.76 36.32
C VAL A 384 10.93 0.44 37.24
N ARG A 385 11.32 1.63 36.76
CA ARG A 385 11.04 2.92 37.38
C ARG A 385 10.03 3.69 36.53
N ILE A 386 9.07 4.34 37.17
CA ILE A 386 8.12 5.25 36.52
C ILE A 386 8.31 6.65 37.08
N ASP A 387 8.48 7.62 36.20
CA ASP A 387 8.55 9.04 36.55
C ASP A 387 7.36 9.78 35.92
N ILE A 388 6.71 10.67 36.66
CA ILE A 388 5.76 11.63 36.08
C ILE A 388 6.59 12.70 35.38
N VAL A 389 6.47 12.81 34.06
CA VAL A 389 7.25 13.76 33.25
C VAL A 389 6.44 14.97 32.81
N ASP A 390 5.11 14.85 32.81
CA ASP A 390 4.20 15.96 32.55
C ASP A 390 2.84 15.70 33.23
N LYS A 391 2.13 16.77 33.57
CA LYS A 391 0.80 16.71 34.17
C LYS A 391 -0.04 17.95 33.85
N ASP A 392 -1.30 17.73 33.53
CA ASP A 392 -2.34 18.74 33.48
C ASP A 392 -3.35 18.46 34.60
N GLU A 393 -3.24 19.18 35.70
CA GLU A 393 -4.12 19.03 36.88
C GLU A 393 -5.58 19.41 36.57
N ASN A 394 -5.81 20.33 35.63
CA ASN A 394 -7.16 20.77 35.27
C ASN A 394 -7.89 19.67 34.49
N GLN A 395 -7.19 19.03 33.56
CA GLN A 395 -7.73 17.90 32.79
C GLN A 395 -7.52 16.54 33.45
N LYS A 396 -6.81 16.51 34.59
CA LYS A 396 -6.37 15.31 35.30
C LYS A 396 -5.65 14.33 34.37
N THR A 397 -4.77 14.86 33.54
CA THR A 397 -3.95 14.11 32.60
C THR A 397 -2.53 14.01 33.13
N TYR A 398 -1.93 12.83 33.03
CA TYR A 398 -0.60 12.53 33.52
C TYR A 398 0.18 11.77 32.45
N ILE A 399 1.42 12.20 32.22
CA ILE A 399 2.36 11.50 31.35
C ILE A 399 3.39 10.81 32.22
N LEU A 400 3.45 9.50 32.07
CA LEU A 400 4.28 8.63 32.89
C LEU A 400 5.36 8.02 32.00
N GLN A 401 6.62 8.36 32.25
CA GLN A 401 7.75 7.77 31.55
C GLN A 401 8.20 6.49 32.24
N LYS A 402 8.28 5.39 31.50
CA LYS A 402 8.77 4.10 31.99
C LYS A 402 10.24 3.91 31.63
N LYS A 403 11.03 3.47 32.61
CA LYS A 403 12.47 3.22 32.47
C LYS A 403 12.83 1.86 33.06
N TRP A 404 13.72 1.11 32.41
CA TRP A 404 14.32 -0.09 33.00
C TRP A 404 15.74 0.19 33.48
N THR A 405 16.25 -0.64 34.37
CA THR A 405 17.64 -0.55 34.87
C THR A 405 18.55 -1.40 33.99
N ILE A 406 19.64 -0.82 33.47
CA ILE A 406 20.66 -1.55 32.69
C ILE A 406 21.81 -2.00 33.63
N GLU A 407 22.34 -1.07 34.42
CA GLU A 407 23.36 -1.30 35.45
C GLU A 407 23.00 -0.48 36.70
N SER A 408 23.71 -0.71 37.82
CA SER A 408 23.53 0.01 39.08
C SER A 408 23.44 1.54 38.86
N ASN A 409 22.21 2.10 38.90
CA ASN A 409 21.83 3.51 38.69
C ASN A 409 21.78 4.05 37.24
N THR A 410 21.90 3.22 36.20
CA THR A 410 21.64 3.65 34.80
C THR A 410 20.27 3.17 34.32
N TYR A 411 19.48 4.11 33.80
CA TYR A 411 18.12 3.87 33.35
C TYR A 411 17.95 4.21 31.88
N GLU A 412 17.31 3.33 31.14
CA GLU A 412 16.94 3.58 29.75
C GLU A 412 15.43 3.62 29.61
N LYS A 413 14.96 4.60 28.84
CA LYS A 413 13.55 4.82 28.51
C LYS A 413 13.08 3.70 27.59
N TYR A 414 11.93 3.12 27.90
CA TYR A 414 11.32 2.12 27.01
C TYR A 414 9.85 2.41 26.65
N GLY A 415 9.28 3.53 27.10
CA GLY A 415 8.00 4.04 26.60
C GLY A 415 7.25 4.93 27.59
N TYR A 416 6.03 5.33 27.23
CA TYR A 416 5.18 6.17 28.08
C TYR A 416 3.83 5.53 28.34
N ASP A 417 3.17 6.00 29.40
CA ASP A 417 1.73 5.89 29.55
C ASP A 417 1.11 7.29 29.57
N PHE A 418 0.03 7.45 28.81
CA PHE A 418 -0.81 8.63 28.77
C PHE A 418 -2.07 8.31 29.58
N LEU A 419 -2.15 8.85 30.80
CA LEU A 419 -3.19 8.54 31.77
C LEU A 419 -4.14 9.72 31.94
N GLN A 420 -5.45 9.50 31.82
CA GLN A 420 -6.46 10.53 32.13
C GLN A 420 -7.57 10.01 33.03
N PHE A 421 -7.98 10.85 34.00
CA PHE A 421 -9.04 10.56 34.95
C PHE A 421 -10.33 11.34 34.65
N PHE A 422 -11.45 10.62 34.54
CA PHE A 422 -12.78 11.19 34.34
C PHE A 422 -13.63 10.97 35.59
N LYS A 423 -14.08 12.06 36.22
CA LYS A 423 -14.95 12.01 37.41
C LYS A 423 -16.36 11.51 37.07
N ASP A 424 -16.83 11.84 35.87
CA ASP A 424 -18.15 11.50 35.37
C ASP A 424 -18.07 10.35 34.35
N ARG A 425 -19.25 9.91 33.88
CA ARG A 425 -19.37 8.92 32.82
C ARG A 425 -18.61 9.38 31.57
N LEU A 426 -17.66 8.57 31.11
CA LEU A 426 -16.87 8.80 29.89
C LEU A 426 -17.76 8.65 28.66
N ASN A 427 -18.10 9.77 28.04
CA ASN A 427 -18.87 9.81 26.80
C ASN A 427 -17.99 9.96 25.53
N TRP A 428 -18.62 9.83 24.36
CA TRP A 428 -17.92 9.90 23.07
C TRP A 428 -17.12 11.19 22.86
N THR A 429 -17.66 12.33 23.26
CA THR A 429 -16.99 13.65 23.11
C THR A 429 -15.73 13.72 23.97
N GLN A 430 -15.81 13.27 25.22
CA GLN A 430 -14.67 13.19 26.13
C GLN A 430 -13.62 12.20 25.63
N PHE A 431 -14.04 11.03 25.15
CA PHE A 431 -13.15 10.04 24.57
C PHE A 431 -12.44 10.56 23.31
N LYS A 432 -13.17 11.24 22.41
CA LYS A 432 -12.59 11.92 21.25
C LYS A 432 -11.52 12.92 21.66
N LYS A 433 -11.79 13.74 22.68
CA LYS A 433 -10.80 14.68 23.21
C LYS A 433 -9.56 13.97 23.75
N PHE A 434 -9.73 12.94 24.57
CA PHE A 434 -8.61 12.11 25.07
C PHE A 434 -7.71 11.61 23.93
N MET A 435 -8.32 11.05 22.88
CA MET A 435 -7.59 10.49 21.74
C MET A 435 -6.86 11.57 20.92
N LEU A 436 -7.42 12.78 20.82
CA LEU A 436 -6.75 13.93 20.19
C LEU A 436 -5.52 14.38 21.00
N ASP A 437 -5.68 14.48 22.32
CA ASP A 437 -4.61 14.90 23.22
C ASP A 437 -3.48 13.86 23.24
N LEU A 438 -3.80 12.56 23.27
CA LEU A 438 -2.84 11.47 23.10
C LEU A 438 -2.08 11.57 21.78
N ARG A 439 -2.80 11.78 20.67
CA ARG A 439 -2.20 11.91 19.33
C ARG A 439 -1.22 13.08 19.28
N LYS A 440 -1.61 14.24 19.82
CA LYS A 440 -0.77 15.43 19.90
C LYS A 440 0.49 15.18 20.74
N TYR A 441 0.33 14.50 21.88
CA TYR A 441 1.47 14.14 22.74
C TYR A 441 2.48 13.26 21.99
N VAL A 442 2.02 12.18 21.35
CA VAL A 442 2.89 11.27 20.57
C VAL A 442 3.62 12.02 19.44
N GLU A 443 2.90 12.87 18.70
CA GLU A 443 3.49 13.64 17.60
C GLU A 443 4.61 14.58 18.08
N GLN A 444 4.49 15.12 19.30
CA GLN A 444 5.48 16.02 19.89
C GLN A 444 6.69 15.30 20.50
N THR A 445 6.50 14.08 21.01
CA THR A 445 7.51 13.39 21.82
C THR A 445 8.23 12.26 21.07
N GLU A 446 7.55 11.49 20.22
CA GLU A 446 8.08 10.24 19.64
C GLU A 446 8.15 10.25 18.10
N GLY A 447 8.15 11.44 17.49
CA GLY A 447 8.64 11.61 16.12
C GLY A 447 7.94 10.83 15.01
N LYS A 448 6.71 10.34 15.26
CA LYS A 448 5.70 9.68 14.37
C LYS A 448 5.21 8.31 14.88
N ASP A 449 5.81 7.73 15.93
CA ASP A 449 5.46 6.37 16.34
C ASP A 449 4.35 6.32 17.41
N TYR A 450 3.10 6.14 16.97
CA TYR A 450 1.94 5.90 17.84
C TYR A 450 1.99 4.61 18.66
N MET A 451 3.04 3.79 18.50
CA MET A 451 3.27 2.58 19.28
C MET A 451 3.91 2.85 20.65
N GLU A 452 4.36 4.08 20.93
CA GLU A 452 5.22 4.35 22.10
C GLU A 452 4.49 4.78 23.38
N ALA A 453 3.27 5.29 23.27
CA ALA A 453 2.46 5.71 24.40
C ALA A 453 1.29 4.76 24.64
N ASN A 454 1.20 4.18 25.83
CA ASN A 454 0.03 3.38 26.23
C ASN A 454 -1.13 4.31 26.64
N PRO A 455 -2.31 4.19 26.01
CA PRO A 455 -3.51 4.90 26.44
C PRO A 455 -4.13 4.25 27.69
N LEU A 456 -4.18 4.99 28.80
CA LEU A 456 -4.81 4.58 30.04
C LEU A 456 -5.94 5.54 30.42
N ILE A 457 -7.16 5.00 30.62
CA ILE A 457 -8.32 5.80 31.03
C ILE A 457 -8.94 5.22 32.30
N ILE A 458 -9.20 6.11 33.26
CA ILE A 458 -9.87 5.79 34.51
C ILE A 458 -11.14 6.64 34.61
N ALA A 459 -12.32 6.02 34.68
CA ALA A 459 -13.61 6.71 34.66
C ALA A 459 -14.57 6.15 35.72
N SER A 460 -15.58 6.92 36.15
CA SER A 460 -16.59 6.40 37.09
C SER A 460 -17.62 5.49 36.41
N ASP A 461 -17.91 5.76 35.14
CA ASP A 461 -18.71 4.93 34.25
C ASP A 461 -18.28 5.17 32.78
N ILE A 462 -18.68 4.31 31.85
CA ILE A 462 -18.31 4.43 30.43
C ILE A 462 -19.53 4.20 29.54
N ASP A 463 -19.73 5.06 28.54
CA ASP A 463 -20.76 4.87 27.52
C ASP A 463 -20.50 3.59 26.70
N ASN A 464 -21.55 2.82 26.40
CA ASN A 464 -21.45 1.58 25.63
C ASN A 464 -20.76 1.79 24.27
N GLU A 465 -21.00 2.93 23.61
CA GLU A 465 -20.37 3.25 22.33
C GLU A 465 -18.85 3.39 22.45
N VAL A 466 -18.36 4.02 23.53
CA VAL A 466 -16.92 4.14 23.82
C VAL A 466 -16.33 2.77 24.15
N LEU A 467 -17.00 1.99 25.01
CA LEU A 467 -16.56 0.66 25.38
C LEU A 467 -16.45 -0.25 24.14
N GLN A 468 -17.45 -0.22 23.28
CA GLN A 468 -17.48 -0.99 22.05
C GLN A 468 -16.35 -0.57 21.09
N PHE A 469 -16.12 0.73 20.90
CA PHE A 469 -15.00 1.20 20.09
C PHE A 469 -13.66 0.69 20.64
N VAL A 470 -13.45 0.74 21.96
CA VAL A 470 -12.20 0.28 22.57
C VAL A 470 -12.00 -1.23 22.40
N ILE A 471 -13.05 -2.04 22.54
CA ILE A 471 -13.00 -3.49 22.28
C ILE A 471 -12.56 -3.76 20.84
N PHE A 472 -13.19 -3.09 19.86
CA PHE A 472 -12.82 -3.26 18.47
C PHE A 472 -11.42 -2.72 18.16
N TYR A 473 -11.04 -1.56 18.73
CA TYR A 473 -9.71 -1.00 18.57
C TYR A 473 -8.65 -1.97 19.05
N ASN A 474 -8.80 -2.53 20.26
CA ASN A 474 -7.85 -3.49 20.84
C ASN A 474 -7.83 -4.82 20.08
N LYS A 475 -8.93 -5.20 19.42
CA LYS A 475 -9.01 -6.39 18.57
C LYS A 475 -8.31 -6.19 17.22
N TYR A 476 -8.50 -5.04 16.58
CA TYR A 476 -8.13 -4.82 15.19
C TYR A 476 -6.81 -4.09 14.98
N HIS A 477 -6.50 -3.10 15.82
CA HIS A 477 -5.23 -2.39 15.72
C HIS A 477 -4.10 -3.22 16.34
N LYS A 478 -2.93 -3.16 15.70
CA LYS A 478 -1.68 -3.67 16.29
C LYS A 478 -0.99 -2.65 17.20
N ARG A 479 -1.61 -1.49 17.39
CA ARG A 479 -1.15 -0.43 18.29
C ARG A 479 -1.28 -0.84 19.74
N LYS A 480 -0.71 -0.03 20.65
CA LYS A 480 -0.90 -0.22 22.09
C LYS A 480 -2.39 -0.21 22.43
N ALA A 481 -2.82 -1.22 23.17
CA ALA A 481 -4.20 -1.36 23.59
C ALA A 481 -4.62 -0.20 24.50
N ILE A 482 -5.82 0.31 24.29
CA ILE A 482 -6.45 1.27 25.20
C ILE A 482 -6.93 0.48 26.43
N LYS A 483 -6.39 0.80 27.60
CA LYS A 483 -6.79 0.17 28.85
C LYS A 483 -7.82 1.05 29.56
N LEU A 484 -8.97 0.47 29.87
CA LEU A 484 -10.08 1.12 30.57
C LEU A 484 -10.19 0.56 31.99
N PHE A 485 -10.42 1.44 32.96
CA PHE A 485 -10.68 1.07 34.34
C PHE A 485 -11.83 1.89 34.93
N LEU A 486 -12.55 1.26 35.85
CA LEU A 486 -13.57 1.91 36.68
C LEU A 486 -13.03 2.15 38.09
N PHE A 487 -13.48 3.18 38.79
CA PHE A 487 -13.12 3.44 40.19
C PHE A 487 -14.31 3.75 41.09
#